data_AF-A0A3S5AHM3-F1
#
_entry.id   AF-A0A3S5AHM3-F1
#
_cell.length_a   1.000
_cell.length_b   1.000
_cell.length_c   1.000
_cell.angle_alpha   90.00
_cell.angle_beta   90.00
_cell.angle_gamma   90.00
#
_symmetry.space_group_name_H-M   'P 1'
#
loop_
_entity.id
_entity.type
_entity.pdbx_description
1 polymer ?
#
loop_
_entity_poly.entity_id
_entity_poly.type
_entity_poly.pdbx_seq_one_letter_code
_entity_poly.pdbx_strand_id
1 'polypeptide(L)'
;MAVNCLSTASRLLENLNLSGDPCDNFYNFACGSYASKNEIPPDADMWSRLRRVRQRLMLMRRKELGINIFLFLPVTGPKCLN
;
A
#
# COMPACT_ATOMS: atom_id res chain seq x y z
N MET A 1 7.60 15.41 -23.65
CA MET A 1 7.87 14.34 -22.65
C MET A 1 6.55 13.62 -22.39
N ALA A 2 6.51 12.28 -22.41
CA ALA A 2 5.25 11.54 -22.29
C ALA A 2 4.68 11.60 -20.85
N VAL A 3 3.36 11.74 -20.71
CA VAL A 3 2.67 11.93 -19.41
C VAL A 3 2.90 10.76 -18.45
N ASN A 4 3.00 9.54 -18.99
CA ASN A 4 3.31 8.34 -18.23
C ASN A 4 4.73 8.37 -17.62
N CYS A 5 5.73 8.88 -18.35
CA CYS A 5 7.09 9.03 -17.84
C CYS A 5 7.14 10.05 -16.69
N LEU A 6 6.46 11.19 -16.84
CA LEU A 6 6.40 12.21 -15.79
C LEU A 6 5.74 11.65 -14.52
N SER A 7 4.55 11.05 -14.65
CA SER A 7 3.84 10.44 -13.52
C SER A 7 4.66 9.32 -12.86
N THR A 8 5.37 8.51 -13.65
CA THR A 8 6.19 7.42 -13.10
C THR A 8 7.41 7.98 -12.36
N ALA A 9 8.08 8.99 -12.92
CA ALA A 9 9.21 9.67 -12.28
C ALA A 9 8.79 10.31 -10.96
N SER A 10 7.67 11.04 -10.92
CA SER A 10 7.13 11.63 -9.69
C SER A 10 6.88 10.57 -8.63
N ARG A 11 6.22 9.46 -8.99
CA ARG A 11 5.97 8.35 -8.08
C ARG A 11 7.23 7.69 -7.57
N LEU A 12 8.33 7.64 -8.35
CA LEU A 12 9.61 7.12 -7.87
C LEU A 12 10.21 8.08 -6.83
N LEU A 13 10.33 9.36 -7.19
CA LEU A 13 10.90 10.42 -6.34
C LEU A 13 10.21 10.51 -4.98
N GLU A 14 8.89 10.31 -4.91
CA GLU A 14 8.13 10.34 -3.65
C GLU A 14 8.59 9.31 -2.60
N ASN A 15 9.20 8.19 -3.03
CA ASN A 15 9.65 7.12 -2.15
C ASN A 15 11.15 7.15 -1.84
N LEU A 16 11.93 7.87 -2.66
CA LEU A 16 13.37 7.95 -2.51
C LEU A 16 13.74 8.81 -1.31
N ASN A 17 14.63 8.30 -0.47
CA ASN A 17 15.36 9.10 0.52
C ASN A 17 16.68 9.57 -0.10
N LEU A 18 16.66 10.75 -0.72
CA LEU A 18 17.84 11.31 -1.40
C LEU A 18 18.98 11.70 -0.45
N SER A 19 18.73 11.73 0.87
CA SER A 19 19.77 11.95 1.88
C SER A 19 20.53 10.66 2.24
N GLY A 20 20.01 9.48 1.86
CA GLY A 20 20.67 8.21 2.09
C GLY A 20 21.66 7.88 0.96
N ASP A 21 22.83 7.34 1.30
CA ASP A 21 23.79 6.88 0.30
C ASP A 21 23.35 5.52 -0.30
N PRO A 22 23.13 5.42 -1.63
CA PRO A 22 22.77 4.17 -2.29
C PRO A 22 23.87 3.09 -2.23
N CYS A 23 25.13 3.46 -2.08
CA CYS A 23 26.25 2.52 -2.00
C CYS A 23 26.36 1.85 -0.62
N ASP A 24 25.89 2.53 0.44
CA ASP A 24 25.87 2.00 1.81
C ASP A 24 24.57 1.26 2.11
N ASN A 25 23.41 1.89 1.89
CA ASN A 25 22.10 1.30 2.16
C ASN A 25 21.10 1.64 1.06
N PHE A 26 21.17 0.85 -0.02
CA PHE A 26 20.27 1.00 -1.16
C PHE A 26 18.78 0.89 -0.78
N TYR A 27 18.43 0.10 0.24
CA TYR A 27 17.05 -0.01 0.69
C TYR A 27 16.55 1.31 1.28
N ASN A 28 17.33 1.94 2.16
CA ASN A 28 16.99 3.25 2.72
C ASN A 28 16.92 4.31 1.61
N PHE A 29 17.90 4.35 0.69
CA PHE A 29 17.84 5.25 -0.45
C PHE A 29 16.57 5.06 -1.31
N ALA A 30 16.23 3.82 -1.65
CA ALA A 30 15.12 3.52 -2.56
C ALA A 30 13.72 3.63 -1.91
N CYS A 31 13.61 3.29 -0.63
CA CYS A 31 12.34 3.08 0.06
C CYS A 31 12.19 3.85 1.38
N GLY A 32 13.24 4.52 1.86
CA GLY A 32 13.25 5.15 3.18
C GLY A 32 12.14 6.19 3.36
N SER A 33 11.89 7.02 2.33
CA SER A 33 10.78 7.97 2.39
C SER A 33 9.42 7.29 2.33
N TYR A 34 9.28 6.16 1.63
CA TYR A 34 8.05 5.38 1.69
C TYR A 34 7.81 4.82 3.09
N ALA A 35 8.82 4.21 3.71
CA ALA A 35 8.71 3.66 5.05
C ALA A 35 8.33 4.73 6.09
N SER A 36 8.92 5.92 5.99
CA SER A 36 8.62 7.04 6.90
C SER A 36 7.19 7.59 6.79
N LYS A 37 6.58 7.52 5.60
CA LYS A 37 5.25 8.10 5.32
C LYS A 37 4.11 7.09 5.46
N ASN A 38 4.42 5.80 5.59
CA ASN A 38 3.43 4.73 5.48
C ASN A 38 3.61 3.74 6.62
N GLU A 39 3.03 4.09 7.76
CA GLU A 39 2.93 3.22 8.93
C GLU A 39 2.13 1.94 8.60
N ILE A 40 2.42 0.89 9.36
CA ILE A 40 1.71 -0.37 9.24
C ILE A 40 0.31 -0.19 9.86
N PRO A 41 -0.78 -0.38 9.11
CA PRO A 41 -2.12 -0.31 9.65
C PRO A 41 -2.34 -1.35 10.77
N PRO A 42 -3.25 -1.09 11.73
CA PRO A 42 -3.47 -1.99 12.87
C PRO A 42 -4.03 -3.37 12.47
N ASP A 43 -4.63 -3.50 11.29
CA ASP A 43 -5.15 -4.75 10.73
C ASP A 43 -4.12 -5.48 9.84
N ALA A 44 -2.83 -5.12 9.96
CA ALA A 44 -1.77 -5.63 9.10
C ALA A 44 -0.46 -5.88 9.87
N ASP A 45 0.21 -6.98 9.56
CA ASP A 45 1.57 -7.23 10.08
C ASP A 45 2.69 -6.60 9.26
N MET A 46 2.38 -6.12 8.05
CA MET A 46 3.37 -5.56 7.11
C MET A 46 2.68 -4.57 6.18
N TRP A 47 3.42 -3.58 5.65
CA TRP A 47 2.83 -2.61 4.71
C TRP A 47 3.70 -2.28 3.48
N SER A 48 3.94 -3.30 2.65
CA SER A 48 4.70 -3.14 1.40
C SER A 48 3.87 -2.52 0.26
N ARG A 49 4.57 -2.04 -0.77
CA ARG A 49 3.95 -1.60 -2.04
C ARG A 49 3.06 -2.68 -2.66
N LEU A 50 3.48 -3.94 -2.60
CA LEU A 50 2.71 -5.07 -3.10
C LEU A 50 1.43 -5.29 -2.28
N ARG A 51 1.48 -5.13 -0.94
CA ARG A 51 0.27 -5.21 -0.10
C ARG A 51 -0.75 -4.14 -0.48
N ARG A 52 -0.32 -2.90 -0.73
CA ARG A 52 -1.22 -1.83 -1.20
C ARG A 52 -1.89 -2.17 -2.53
N VAL A 53 -1.13 -2.72 -3.49
CA VAL A 53 -1.70 -3.17 -4.77
C VAL A 53 -2.70 -4.30 -4.55
N ARG A 54 -2.36 -5.31 -3.74
CA ARG A 54 -3.26 -6.42 -3.39
C ARG A 54 -4.57 -5.92 -2.75
N GLN A 55 -4.49 -4.97 -1.83
CA GLN A 55 -5.69 -4.39 -1.21
C GLN A 55 -6.57 -3.68 -2.25
N ARG A 56 -5.96 -2.89 -3.16
CA ARG A 56 -6.69 -2.25 -4.26
C ARG A 56 -7.35 -3.28 -5.18
N LEU A 57 -6.65 -4.36 -5.52
CA LEU A 57 -7.21 -5.46 -6.32
C LEU A 57 -8.39 -6.13 -5.63
N MET A 58 -8.31 -6.39 -4.32
CA MET A 58 -9.43 -6.94 -3.53
C MET A 58 -10.65 -6.00 -3.54
N LEU A 59 -10.42 -4.69 -3.42
CA LEU A 59 -11.50 -3.68 -3.47
C LEU A 59 -12.14 -3.61 -4.86
N MET A 60 -11.35 -3.65 -5.93
CA MET A 60 -11.88 -3.72 -7.30
C MET A 60 -12.71 -4.98 -7.49
N ARG A 61 -12.16 -6.16 -7.13
CA ARG A 61 -12.89 -7.44 -7.17
C ARG A 61 -14.22 -7.39 -6.42
N ARG A 62 -14.24 -6.79 -5.21
CA ARG A 62 -15.46 -6.65 -4.41
C ARG A 62 -16.53 -5.82 -5.13
N LYS A 63 -16.13 -4.73 -5.79
CA LYS A 63 -17.03 -3.87 -6.57
C LYS A 63 -17.60 -4.63 -7.77
N GLU A 64 -16.76 -5.32 -8.52
CA GLU A 64 -17.17 -6.12 -9.69
C GLU A 64 -18.13 -7.25 -9.29
N LEU A 65 -17.85 -7.94 -8.18
CA LEU A 65 -18.69 -9.02 -7.68
C LEU A 65 -19.94 -8.53 -6.93
N GLY A 66 -20.12 -7.22 -6.77
CA GLY A 66 -21.26 -6.66 -6.04
C GLY A 66 -21.38 -7.17 -4.59
N ILE A 67 -20.27 -7.60 -3.97
CA ILE A 67 -20.28 -8.14 -2.60
C ILE A 67 -20.47 -6.97 -1.63
N ASN A 68 -21.73 -6.65 -1.41
CA ASN A 68 -22.15 -5.77 -0.35
C ASN A 68 -21.99 -6.52 0.98
N ILE A 69 -21.08 -6.06 1.83
CA ILE A 69 -20.84 -6.69 3.14
C ILE A 69 -22.14 -6.74 3.98
N PHE A 70 -23.08 -5.83 3.71
CA PHE A 70 -24.40 -5.80 4.34
C PHE A 70 -25.35 -6.93 3.86
N LEU A 71 -25.09 -7.59 2.73
CA LEU A 71 -25.93 -8.70 2.25
C LEU A 71 -25.53 -10.07 2.86
N PHE A 72 -24.30 -10.20 3.36
CA PHE A 72 -23.74 -11.50 3.77
C PHE A 72 -23.24 -11.55 5.22
N LEU A 73 -23.27 -10.43 5.96
CA LEU A 73 -23.13 -10.46 7.40
C LEU A 73 -24.52 -10.74 8.01
N PRO A 74 -24.78 -11.93 8.61
CA PRO A 74 -25.65 -11.90 9.77
C PRO A 74 -25.03 -10.88 10.74
N VAL A 75 -25.85 -10.10 11.42
CA VAL A 75 -25.43 -9.05 12.39
C VAL A 75 -24.75 -9.66 13.64
N THR A 76 -24.13 -10.83 13.52
CA THR A 76 -23.44 -11.57 14.56
C THR A 76 -22.24 -12.31 13.96
N GLY A 77 -21.17 -11.58 13.64
CA GLY A 77 -19.83 -12.17 13.48
C GLY A 77 -19.04 -11.94 14.77
N PRO A 78 -18.25 -12.92 15.24
CA PRO A 78 -17.62 -12.84 16.56
C PRO A 78 -16.68 -11.64 16.59
N LYS A 79 -16.68 -10.93 17.71
CA LYS A 79 -15.66 -9.94 18.03
C LYS A 79 -14.29 -10.55 17.70
N CYS A 80 -13.56 -9.97 16.75
CA CYS A 80 -12.11 -10.09 16.74
C CYS A 80 -11.60 -9.28 17.95
N LEU A 81 -11.74 -9.86 19.15
CA LEU A 81 -11.01 -9.49 20.35
C LEU A 81 -10.15 -10.69 20.72
N ASN A 82 -8.92 -10.42 21.15
CA ASN A 82 -7.92 -11.40 21.61
C ASN A 82 -8.51 -12.61 22.35
#